data_AF-A0A2N1URN4-F1
#
_entry.id   AF-A0A2N1URN4-F1
#
_cell.length_a   1.000
_cell.length_b   1.000
_cell.length_c   1.000
_cell.angle_alpha   90.00
_cell.angle_beta   90.00
_cell.angle_gamma   90.00
#
_symmetry.space_group_name_H-M   'P 1'
#
loop_
_entity.id
_entity.type
_entity.pdbx_description
1 polymer ?
#
loop_
_entity_poly.entity_id
_entity_poly.type
_entity_poly.pdbx_seq_one_letter_code
_entity_poly.pdbx_strand_id
1 'polypeptide(L)'
;MATPVWLCWSAARHERMRRLIGSAWARVKSVWHWLMTPFRHVQRYYEPWMLSSWILLGVAAAISAYWLLGLLSEAERESFPYMMLPWLLAMIGLGLLALIGYSFWRPNARNLLTTPLYLRRFYRPWMLTVLSLLAIVGMGLGFWKLRPSNPVAPEPKPVPDQSISLRFEKVELRGRKQGTPFFTILAEKVEVTKDNRYVNFLKGNGKPHGEFYNLKDWEEDPTGAEPKRRAITWESNEASYDTIEKNLVMRGEVRIKTDAGDTIETEEMIWSQSQETLISNTRTKIHTHQDTYLNSNKVKVETRSKSLFLEGQVFIDMKIGEDRIIDVEEF
;
A
#
# COMPACT_ATOMS: atom_id res chain seq x y z
N MET A 1 -23.71 -51.69 -13.12
CA MET A 1 -23.88 -50.75 -14.25
C MET A 1 -24.15 -49.36 -13.66
N ALA A 2 -23.10 -48.54 -13.53
CA ALA A 2 -23.22 -47.17 -13.05
C ALA A 2 -22.96 -46.23 -14.22
N THR A 3 -23.97 -45.46 -14.61
CA THR A 3 -23.85 -44.41 -15.62
C THR A 3 -23.04 -43.24 -15.05
N PRO A 4 -22.14 -42.62 -15.83
CA PRO A 4 -21.25 -41.59 -15.30
C PRO A 4 -22.00 -40.27 -15.09
N VAL A 5 -22.17 -39.90 -13.82
CA VAL A 5 -22.69 -38.62 -13.28
C VAL A 5 -21.99 -37.38 -13.89
N TRP A 6 -20.82 -37.57 -14.48
CA TRP A 6 -20.03 -36.52 -15.14
C TRP A 6 -20.71 -35.87 -16.36
N LEU A 7 -21.54 -36.60 -17.12
CA LEU A 7 -22.21 -36.05 -18.30
C LEU A 7 -23.38 -35.10 -17.94
N CYS A 8 -24.04 -35.30 -16.80
CA CYS A 8 -25.11 -34.39 -16.34
C CYS A 8 -24.56 -33.06 -15.81
N TRP A 9 -23.34 -33.05 -15.25
CA TRP A 9 -22.71 -31.85 -14.73
C TRP A 9 -22.26 -30.88 -15.83
N SER A 10 -21.81 -31.40 -16.98
CA SER A 10 -21.38 -30.54 -18.11
C SER A 10 -22.57 -29.86 -18.80
N ALA A 11 -23.69 -30.56 -18.97
CA ALA A 11 -24.90 -30.02 -19.58
C ALA A 11 -25.53 -28.90 -18.72
N ALA A 12 -25.64 -29.11 -17.40
CA ALA A 12 -26.16 -28.10 -16.48
C ALA A 12 -25.28 -26.84 -16.42
N ARG A 13 -23.95 -26.99 -16.52
CA ARG A 13 -23.00 -25.87 -16.58
C ARG A 13 -23.13 -25.05 -17.87
N HIS A 14 -23.31 -25.72 -19.00
CA HIS A 14 -23.50 -25.08 -20.30
C HIS A 14 -24.78 -24.24 -20.36
N GLU A 15 -25.86 -24.74 -19.77
CA GLU A 15 -27.13 -24.04 -19.77
C GLU A 15 -27.14 -22.83 -18.81
N ARG A 16 -26.45 -22.94 -17.67
CA ARG A 16 -26.25 -21.80 -16.76
C ARG A 16 -25.44 -20.68 -17.42
N MET A 17 -24.39 -21.02 -18.18
CA MET A 17 -23.63 -20.03 -18.96
C MET A 17 -24.48 -19.36 -20.04
N ARG A 18 -25.31 -20.11 -20.79
CA ARG A 18 -26.20 -19.49 -21.81
C ARG A 18 -27.15 -18.48 -21.20
N ARG A 19 -27.72 -18.76 -20.02
CA ARG A 19 -28.62 -17.82 -19.32
C ARG A 19 -27.88 -16.57 -18.83
N LEU A 20 -26.67 -16.73 -18.31
CA LEU A 20 -25.83 -15.59 -17.89
C LEU A 20 -25.45 -14.70 -19.09
N ILE A 21 -25.02 -15.30 -20.19
CA ILE A 21 -24.68 -14.56 -21.43
C ILE A 21 -25.92 -13.84 -21.97
N GLY A 22 -27.08 -14.49 -22.02
CA GLY A 22 -28.33 -13.87 -22.46
C GLY A 22 -28.74 -12.68 -21.59
N SER A 23 -28.60 -12.81 -20.26
CA SER A 23 -28.92 -11.73 -19.32
C SER A 23 -27.96 -10.54 -19.43
N ALA A 24 -26.66 -10.80 -19.66
CA ALA A 24 -25.67 -9.77 -19.88
C ALA A 24 -25.93 -9.03 -21.21
N TRP A 25 -26.27 -9.77 -22.27
CA TRP A 25 -26.62 -9.17 -23.56
C TRP A 25 -27.88 -8.30 -23.49
N ALA A 26 -28.89 -8.71 -22.72
CA ALA A 26 -30.09 -7.91 -22.50
C ALA A 26 -29.77 -6.59 -21.76
N ARG A 27 -28.88 -6.63 -20.75
CA ARG A 27 -28.42 -5.43 -20.03
C ARG A 27 -27.60 -4.50 -20.93
N VAL A 28 -26.70 -5.05 -21.74
CA VAL A 28 -25.92 -4.25 -22.72
C VAL A 28 -26.86 -3.60 -23.74
N LYS A 29 -27.86 -4.33 -24.24
CA LYS A 29 -28.84 -3.79 -25.19
C LYS A 29 -29.71 -2.69 -24.57
N SER A 30 -30.10 -2.85 -23.30
CA SER A 30 -30.84 -1.84 -22.53
C SER A 30 -30.00 -0.58 -22.30
N VAL A 31 -28.75 -0.72 -21.86
CA VAL A 31 -27.81 0.40 -21.67
C VAL A 31 -27.52 1.09 -23.00
N TRP A 32 -27.32 0.34 -24.08
CA TRP A 32 -27.14 0.89 -25.43
C TRP A 32 -28.38 1.67 -25.88
N HIS A 33 -29.58 1.16 -25.63
CA HIS A 33 -30.80 1.87 -26.00
C HIS A 33 -30.96 3.16 -25.20
N TRP A 34 -30.70 3.12 -23.89
CA TRP A 34 -30.75 4.28 -23.00
C TRP A 34 -29.72 5.36 -23.40
N LEU A 35 -28.48 4.96 -23.70
CA LEU A 35 -27.43 5.86 -24.21
C LEU A 35 -27.77 6.47 -25.57
N MET A 36 -28.45 5.73 -26.45
CA MET A 36 -28.83 6.20 -27.77
C MET A 36 -30.14 7.02 -27.80
N THR A 37 -30.91 7.03 -26.70
CA THR A 37 -32.16 7.79 -26.60
C THR A 37 -31.94 9.31 -26.68
N PRO A 38 -30.99 9.93 -25.96
CA PRO A 38 -30.67 11.34 -26.15
C PRO A 38 -30.08 11.63 -27.54
N PHE A 39 -29.37 10.68 -28.15
CA PHE A 39 -28.80 10.84 -29.51
C PHE A 39 -29.85 11.05 -30.61
N ARG A 40 -31.05 10.46 -30.48
CA ARG A 40 -32.14 10.64 -31.45
C ARG A 40 -32.73 12.05 -31.44
N HIS A 41 -32.67 12.77 -30.32
CA HIS A 41 -33.05 14.18 -30.27
C HIS A 41 -31.94 15.12 -30.75
N VAL A 42 -30.68 14.70 -30.63
CA VAL A 42 -29.50 15.45 -31.03
C VAL A 42 -29.28 15.44 -32.56
N GLN A 43 -29.79 14.44 -33.28
CA GLN A 43 -29.65 14.31 -34.74
C GLN A 43 -30.21 15.48 -35.58
N ARG A 44 -31.09 16.33 -35.03
CA ARG A 44 -31.60 17.51 -35.75
C ARG A 44 -30.63 18.71 -35.80
N TYR A 45 -29.57 18.70 -34.99
CA TYR A 45 -28.74 19.90 -34.76
C TYR A 45 -27.24 19.70 -35.01
N TYR A 46 -26.81 18.51 -35.43
CA TYR A 46 -25.39 18.19 -35.60
C TYR A 46 -25.08 17.83 -37.05
N GLU A 47 -23.94 18.32 -37.54
CA GLU A 47 -23.48 18.02 -38.89
C GLU A 47 -23.09 16.53 -39.04
N PRO A 48 -23.29 15.92 -40.23
CA PRO A 48 -23.15 14.48 -40.45
C PRO A 48 -21.77 13.89 -40.07
N TRP A 49 -20.70 14.68 -40.14
CA TRP A 49 -19.33 14.24 -39.84
C TRP A 49 -19.05 14.11 -38.33
N MET A 50 -19.85 14.75 -37.46
CA MET A 50 -19.75 14.52 -36.02
C MET A 50 -20.38 13.19 -35.62
N LEU A 51 -21.47 12.79 -36.29
CA LEU A 51 -22.08 11.49 -36.03
C LEU A 51 -21.12 10.33 -36.34
N SER A 52 -20.34 10.44 -37.44
CA SER A 52 -19.35 9.42 -37.78
C SER A 52 -18.21 9.34 -36.77
N SER A 53 -17.77 10.47 -36.20
CA SER A 53 -16.70 10.51 -35.19
C SER A 53 -17.13 9.85 -33.86
N TRP A 54 -18.36 10.09 -33.41
CA TRP A 54 -18.90 9.44 -32.21
C TRP A 54 -19.18 7.94 -32.41
N ILE A 55 -19.63 7.55 -33.60
CA ILE A 55 -19.80 6.13 -33.95
C ILE A 55 -18.44 5.42 -33.96
N LEU A 56 -17.39 6.04 -34.54
CA LEU A 56 -16.04 5.47 -34.54
C LEU A 56 -15.46 5.34 -33.12
N LEU A 57 -15.68 6.31 -32.25
CA LEU A 57 -15.28 6.25 -30.84
C LEU A 57 -16.03 5.15 -30.07
N GLY A 58 -17.34 5.02 -30.29
CA GLY A 58 -18.15 3.95 -29.69
C GLY A 58 -17.71 2.55 -30.16
N VAL A 59 -17.42 2.40 -31.45
CA VAL A 59 -16.93 1.13 -32.02
C VAL A 59 -15.53 0.80 -31.50
N ALA A 60 -14.62 1.77 -31.42
CA ALA A 60 -13.27 1.57 -30.87
C ALA A 60 -13.31 1.17 -29.39
N ALA A 61 -14.19 1.79 -28.59
CA ALA A 61 -14.40 1.43 -27.19
C ALA A 61 -14.96 0.00 -27.04
N ALA A 62 -15.93 -0.38 -27.88
CA ALA A 62 -16.52 -1.72 -27.87
C ALA A 62 -15.51 -2.81 -28.29
N ILE A 63 -14.69 -2.55 -29.32
CA ILE A 63 -13.63 -3.47 -29.76
C ILE A 63 -12.56 -3.63 -28.68
N SER A 64 -12.18 -2.52 -28.02
CA SER A 64 -11.19 -2.55 -26.93
C SER A 64 -11.70 -3.34 -25.72
N ALA A 65 -12.96 -3.15 -25.34
CA ALA A 65 -13.60 -3.92 -24.27
C ALA A 65 -13.72 -5.41 -24.62
N TYR A 66 -14.04 -5.75 -25.88
CA TYR A 66 -14.13 -7.13 -26.35
C TYR A 66 -12.77 -7.83 -26.34
N TRP A 67 -11.70 -7.16 -26.77
CA TRP A 67 -10.34 -7.69 -26.72
C TRP A 67 -9.81 -7.87 -25.30
N LEU A 68 -10.11 -6.93 -24.39
CA LEU A 68 -9.77 -7.05 -22.97
C LEU A 68 -10.47 -8.24 -22.30
N LEU A 69 -11.74 -8.50 -22.62
CA LEU A 69 -12.50 -9.64 -22.09
C LEU A 69 -12.02 -11.01 -22.62
N GLY A 70 -11.46 -11.05 -23.83
CA GLY A 70 -10.94 -12.27 -24.45
C GLY A 70 -9.57 -12.72 -23.94
N LEU A 71 -8.80 -11.82 -23.31
CA LEU A 71 -7.42 -12.07 -22.86
C LEU A 71 -7.28 -12.43 -21.38
N LEU A 72 -8.36 -12.33 -20.61
CA LEU A 72 -8.32 -12.57 -19.16
C LEU A 72 -8.65 -14.02 -18.82
N SER A 73 -7.83 -14.62 -17.95
CA SER A 73 -8.09 -15.93 -17.35
C SER A 73 -9.29 -15.90 -16.40
N GLU A 74 -9.86 -17.06 -16.04
CA GLU A 74 -11.04 -17.13 -15.14
C GLU A 74 -10.79 -16.46 -13.78
N ALA A 75 -9.56 -16.49 -13.26
CA ALA A 75 -9.19 -15.86 -11.99
C ALA A 75 -9.11 -14.31 -12.07
N GLU A 76 -8.79 -13.75 -13.23
CA GLU A 76 -8.69 -12.29 -13.43
C GLU A 76 -10.05 -11.65 -13.76
N ARG A 77 -11.09 -12.46 -14.05
CA ARG A 77 -12.45 -11.95 -14.25
C ARG A 77 -13.11 -11.45 -12.98
N GLU A 78 -12.69 -11.92 -11.80
CA GLU A 78 -13.26 -11.47 -10.52
C GLU A 78 -12.72 -10.09 -10.09
N SER A 79 -11.50 -9.74 -10.47
CA SER A 79 -10.90 -8.41 -10.24
C SER A 79 -11.19 -7.40 -11.36
N PHE A 80 -11.83 -7.85 -12.44
CA PHE A 80 -12.21 -7.05 -13.61
C PHE A 80 -12.91 -5.70 -13.33
N PRO A 81 -13.87 -5.57 -12.37
CA PRO A 81 -14.49 -4.27 -12.11
C PRO A 81 -13.49 -3.22 -11.60
N TYR A 82 -12.43 -3.63 -10.90
CA TYR A 82 -11.42 -2.72 -10.36
C TYR A 82 -10.39 -2.28 -11.41
N MET A 83 -10.12 -3.11 -12.43
CA MET A 83 -9.25 -2.74 -13.57
C MET A 83 -9.97 -1.94 -14.67
N MET A 84 -11.28 -2.12 -14.83
CA MET A 84 -12.09 -1.36 -15.81
C MET A 84 -12.44 0.05 -15.34
N LEU A 85 -12.54 0.27 -14.02
CA LEU A 85 -12.93 1.57 -13.46
C LEU A 85 -11.98 2.72 -13.90
N PRO A 86 -10.64 2.58 -13.87
CA PRO A 86 -9.73 3.62 -14.37
C PRO A 86 -9.89 3.90 -15.87
N TRP A 87 -10.15 2.86 -16.68
CA TRP A 87 -10.38 3.01 -18.13
C TRP A 87 -11.69 3.75 -18.41
N LEU A 88 -12.75 3.39 -17.69
CA LEU A 88 -14.06 4.00 -17.84
C LEU A 88 -14.02 5.47 -17.39
N LEU A 89 -13.31 5.77 -16.29
CA LEU A 89 -13.05 7.13 -15.83
C LEU A 89 -12.17 7.93 -16.81
N ALA A 90 -11.14 7.32 -17.41
CA ALA A 90 -10.30 7.98 -18.41
C ALA A 90 -11.09 8.30 -19.69
N MET A 91 -11.96 7.40 -20.14
CA MET A 91 -12.83 7.62 -21.30
C MET A 91 -13.90 8.68 -21.02
N ILE A 92 -14.49 8.70 -19.82
CA ILE A 92 -15.38 9.79 -19.39
C ILE A 92 -14.63 11.12 -19.32
N GLY A 93 -13.41 11.12 -18.77
CA GLY A 93 -12.55 12.30 -18.68
C GLY A 93 -12.19 12.87 -20.06
N LEU A 94 -11.84 12.01 -21.02
CA LEU A 94 -11.59 12.41 -22.41
C LEU A 94 -12.85 12.94 -23.10
N GLY A 95 -14.01 12.31 -22.85
CA GLY A 95 -15.30 12.79 -23.34
C GLY A 95 -15.67 14.17 -22.79
N LEU A 96 -15.43 14.41 -21.49
CA LEU A 96 -15.63 15.69 -20.84
C LEU A 96 -14.66 16.76 -21.36
N LEU A 97 -13.39 16.43 -21.56
CA LEU A 97 -12.40 17.34 -22.14
C LEU A 97 -12.77 17.72 -23.59
N ALA A 98 -13.28 16.76 -24.38
CA ALA A 98 -13.78 17.05 -25.72
C ALA A 98 -15.02 17.96 -25.69
N LEU A 99 -15.94 17.74 -24.74
CA LEU A 99 -17.12 18.61 -24.51
C LEU A 99 -16.72 20.03 -24.04
N ILE A 100 -15.74 20.16 -23.16
CA ILE A 100 -15.20 21.44 -22.69
C ILE A 100 -14.46 22.16 -23.82
N GLY A 101 -13.65 21.44 -24.59
CA GLY A 101 -13.01 21.99 -25.79
C GLY A 101 -14.04 22.47 -26.82
N TYR A 102 -15.16 21.75 -26.96
CA TYR A 102 -16.24 22.11 -27.86
C TYR A 102 -17.06 23.33 -27.37
N SER A 103 -17.32 23.45 -26.07
CA SER A 103 -18.00 24.62 -25.51
C SER A 103 -17.13 25.88 -25.57
N PHE A 104 -15.80 25.75 -25.54
CA PHE A 104 -14.86 26.82 -25.90
C PHE A 104 -14.81 27.10 -27.40
N TRP A 105 -15.08 26.11 -28.25
CA TRP A 105 -15.03 26.24 -29.70
C TRP A 105 -16.28 26.86 -30.30
N ARG A 106 -17.47 26.71 -29.68
CA ARG A 106 -18.66 27.50 -30.05
C ARG A 106 -18.41 28.95 -29.63
N PRO A 107 -18.04 29.86 -30.55
CA PRO A 107 -17.86 31.23 -30.15
C PRO A 107 -19.26 31.79 -29.92
N ASN A 108 -19.55 32.21 -28.69
CA ASN A 108 -20.34 33.44 -28.61
C ASN A 108 -19.49 34.47 -29.35
N ALA A 109 -19.88 34.80 -30.59
CA ALA A 109 -19.10 35.57 -31.57
C ALA A 109 -18.61 36.95 -31.05
N ARG A 110 -18.97 37.32 -29.82
CA ARG A 110 -18.60 38.56 -29.15
C ARG A 110 -17.29 38.49 -28.34
N ASN A 111 -16.76 37.31 -27.99
CA ASN A 111 -15.56 37.21 -27.15
C ASN A 111 -14.26 36.81 -27.87
N LEU A 112 -14.28 36.71 -29.21
CA LEU A 112 -13.08 36.35 -30.01
C LEU A 112 -12.02 37.45 -30.11
N LEU A 113 -12.26 38.64 -29.53
CA LEU A 113 -11.35 39.78 -29.58
C LEU A 113 -10.45 39.93 -28.35
N THR A 114 -10.67 39.18 -27.26
CA THR A 114 -9.91 39.33 -26.01
C THR A 114 -9.00 38.15 -25.66
N THR A 115 -9.13 37.01 -26.36
CA THR A 115 -8.21 35.88 -26.17
C THR A 115 -6.85 36.16 -26.82
N PRO A 116 -5.73 36.08 -26.08
CA PRO A 116 -4.42 36.44 -26.60
C PRO A 116 -3.97 35.49 -27.73
N LEU A 117 -3.37 36.07 -28.76
CA LEU A 117 -3.05 35.44 -30.05
C LEU A 117 -2.22 34.14 -29.95
N TYR A 118 -1.45 33.95 -28.88
CA TYR A 118 -0.62 32.75 -28.71
C TYR A 118 -1.46 31.49 -28.43
N LEU A 119 -2.62 31.60 -27.77
CA LEU A 119 -3.51 30.46 -27.53
C LEU A 119 -4.21 29.99 -28.81
N ARG A 120 -4.47 30.90 -29.77
CA ARG A 120 -5.09 30.56 -31.06
C ARG A 120 -4.26 29.59 -31.92
N ARG A 121 -2.93 29.57 -31.73
CA ARG A 121 -2.04 28.69 -32.48
C ARG A 121 -2.06 27.25 -31.94
N PHE A 122 -2.38 27.07 -30.66
CA PHE A 122 -2.45 25.76 -29.99
C PHE A 122 -3.77 25.01 -30.21
N TYR A 123 -4.86 25.71 -30.52
CA TYR A 123 -6.18 25.11 -30.77
C TYR A 123 -6.46 24.87 -32.26
N ARG A 124 -5.47 24.37 -33.01
CA ARG A 124 -5.77 23.82 -34.36
C ARG A 124 -6.44 22.46 -34.19
N PRO A 125 -7.58 22.19 -34.86
CA PRO A 125 -8.37 20.97 -34.62
C PRO A 125 -7.61 19.67 -34.86
N TRP A 126 -6.56 19.68 -35.69
CA TRP A 126 -5.70 18.51 -35.91
C TRP A 126 -4.69 18.24 -34.78
N MET A 127 -4.37 19.23 -33.93
CA MET A 127 -3.38 19.03 -32.86
C MET A 127 -3.92 18.14 -31.73
N LEU A 128 -5.22 18.23 -31.46
CA LEU A 128 -5.87 17.46 -30.40
C LEU A 128 -5.91 15.97 -30.74
N THR A 129 -6.15 15.62 -32.01
CA THR A 129 -6.03 14.25 -32.51
C THR A 129 -4.60 13.74 -32.47
N VAL A 130 -3.61 14.55 -32.83
CA VAL A 130 -2.17 14.16 -32.76
C VAL A 130 -1.73 13.91 -31.31
N LEU A 131 -2.09 14.77 -30.37
CA LEU A 131 -1.76 14.58 -28.95
C LEU A 131 -2.43 13.34 -28.36
N SER A 132 -3.69 13.07 -28.75
CA SER A 132 -4.41 11.87 -28.31
C SER A 132 -3.75 10.59 -28.83
N LEU A 133 -3.33 10.58 -30.10
CA LEU A 133 -2.57 9.46 -30.68
C LEU A 133 -1.23 9.24 -29.97
N LEU A 134 -0.49 10.31 -29.67
CA LEU A 134 0.77 10.22 -28.93
C LEU A 134 0.59 9.65 -27.52
N ALA A 135 -0.47 10.05 -26.81
CA ALA A 135 -0.78 9.50 -25.49
C ALA A 135 -1.10 8.00 -25.56
N ILE A 136 -1.89 7.56 -26.55
CA ILE A 136 -2.21 6.14 -26.76
C ILE A 136 -0.96 5.32 -27.07
N VAL A 137 -0.09 5.81 -27.96
CA VAL A 137 1.18 5.14 -28.31
C VAL A 137 2.11 5.07 -27.10
N GLY A 138 2.23 6.16 -26.33
CA GLY A 138 3.06 6.22 -25.12
C GLY A 138 2.58 5.25 -24.04
N MET A 139 1.27 5.16 -23.80
CA MET A 139 0.69 4.18 -22.88
C MET A 139 0.90 2.75 -23.39
N GLY A 140 0.68 2.48 -24.68
CA GLY A 140 0.89 1.16 -25.27
C GLY A 140 2.33 0.65 -25.11
N LEU A 141 3.32 1.53 -25.30
CA LEU A 141 4.74 1.21 -25.08
C LEU A 141 5.06 0.99 -23.59
N GLY A 142 4.47 1.79 -22.69
CA GLY A 142 4.62 1.61 -21.24
C GLY A 142 4.11 0.24 -20.77
N PHE A 143 2.92 -0.17 -21.21
CA PHE A 143 2.36 -1.48 -20.88
C PHE A 143 3.13 -2.64 -21.50
N TRP A 144 3.65 -2.48 -22.73
CA TRP A 144 4.51 -3.50 -23.35
C TRP A 144 5.80 -3.74 -22.56
N LYS A 145 6.38 -2.70 -21.95
CA LYS A 145 7.55 -2.84 -21.06
C LYS A 145 7.23 -3.55 -19.74
N LEU A 146 6.02 -3.39 -19.22
CA LEU A 146 5.60 -3.98 -17.94
C LEU A 146 4.99 -5.38 -18.09
N ARG A 147 4.91 -5.91 -19.31
CA ARG A 147 4.29 -7.22 -19.57
C ARG A 147 5.18 -8.34 -18.97
N PRO A 148 4.61 -9.33 -18.26
CA PRO A 148 5.37 -10.44 -17.66
C PRO A 148 6.17 -11.28 -18.68
N SER A 149 5.81 -11.20 -19.97
CA SER A 149 6.48 -11.89 -21.07
C SER A 149 7.68 -11.11 -21.64
N ASN A 150 7.99 -9.92 -21.12
CA ASN A 150 9.13 -9.14 -21.54
C ASN A 150 10.37 -9.61 -20.77
N PRO A 151 11.47 -10.03 -21.42
CA PRO A 151 12.68 -10.50 -20.72
C PRO A 151 13.38 -9.42 -19.87
N VAL A 152 12.95 -8.15 -19.97
CA VAL A 152 13.44 -7.02 -19.17
C VAL A 152 12.48 -6.67 -18.02
N ALA A 153 11.32 -7.32 -17.92
CA ALA A 153 10.45 -7.15 -16.76
C ALA A 153 11.20 -7.68 -15.52
N PRO A 154 11.25 -6.92 -14.41
CA PRO A 154 11.89 -7.40 -13.20
C PRO A 154 11.19 -8.70 -12.79
N GLU A 155 11.97 -9.78 -12.68
CA GLU A 155 11.45 -11.07 -12.27
C GLU A 155 10.67 -10.91 -10.95
N PRO A 156 9.51 -11.57 -10.80
CA PRO A 156 8.80 -11.56 -9.53
C PRO A 156 9.74 -12.09 -8.46
N LYS A 157 9.96 -11.29 -7.41
CA LYS A 157 10.82 -11.68 -6.30
C LYS A 157 10.37 -13.06 -5.80
N PRO A 158 11.29 -14.04 -5.69
CA PRO A 158 10.93 -15.36 -5.18
C PRO A 158 10.30 -15.22 -3.79
N VAL A 159 9.21 -15.97 -3.56
CA VAL A 159 8.59 -16.06 -2.23
C VAL A 159 9.63 -16.68 -1.28
N PRO A 160 9.95 -16.04 -0.15
CA PRO A 160 10.99 -16.54 0.75
C PRO A 160 10.58 -17.92 1.32
N ASP A 161 11.50 -18.89 1.21
CA ASP A 161 11.33 -20.22 1.78
C ASP A 161 11.51 -20.14 3.30
N GLN A 162 10.40 -20.21 4.04
CA GLN A 162 10.37 -20.15 5.50
C GLN A 162 10.75 -21.48 6.18
N SER A 163 11.20 -22.48 5.44
CA SER A 163 11.66 -23.73 6.04
C SER A 163 12.91 -23.53 6.91
N ILE A 164 12.98 -24.24 8.03
CA ILE A 164 14.04 -24.09 9.04
C ILE A 164 15.30 -24.81 8.56
N SER A 165 16.46 -24.16 8.61
CA SER A 165 17.75 -24.77 8.27
C SER A 165 18.55 -25.19 9.49
N LEU A 166 18.62 -24.33 10.50
CA LEU A 166 19.51 -24.49 11.64
C LEU A 166 18.76 -24.18 12.93
N ARG A 167 19.10 -24.94 13.98
CA ARG A 167 18.60 -24.77 15.34
C ARG A 167 19.78 -24.66 16.29
N PHE A 168 19.74 -23.65 17.14
CA PHE A 168 20.77 -23.38 18.11
C PHE A 168 20.14 -23.27 19.50
N GLU A 169 20.92 -23.66 20.51
CA GLU A 169 20.58 -23.50 21.91
C GLU A 169 21.50 -22.46 22.56
N LYS A 170 20.96 -21.63 23.46
CA LYS A 170 21.66 -20.57 24.20
C LYS A 170 22.50 -19.67 23.29
N VAL A 171 21.81 -18.84 22.52
CA VAL A 171 22.44 -17.94 21.55
C VAL A 171 22.41 -16.50 22.04
N GLU A 172 23.51 -15.82 21.80
CA GLU A 172 23.63 -14.38 21.92
C GLU A 172 23.91 -13.78 20.53
N LEU A 173 22.96 -13.01 20.01
CA LEU A 173 23.13 -12.25 18.76
C LEU A 173 23.54 -10.82 19.11
N ARG A 174 24.71 -10.39 18.64
CA ARG A 174 25.24 -9.04 18.86
C ARG A 174 25.30 -8.25 17.55
N GLY A 175 24.71 -7.07 17.55
CA GLY A 175 24.83 -6.10 16.46
C GLY A 175 25.87 -5.03 16.78
N ARG A 176 26.68 -4.66 15.79
CA ARG A 176 27.60 -3.52 15.87
C ARG A 176 27.38 -2.54 14.72
N LYS A 177 27.55 -1.25 14.97
CA LYS A 177 27.57 -0.17 13.97
C LYS A 177 28.94 0.50 14.05
N GLN A 178 29.73 0.45 12.98
CA GLN A 178 31.08 1.04 12.93
C GLN A 178 32.02 0.58 14.08
N GLY A 179 31.90 -0.68 14.52
CA GLY A 179 32.71 -1.22 15.62
C GLY A 179 32.10 -1.05 17.02
N THR A 180 31.16 -0.14 17.17
CA THR A 180 30.42 0.13 18.41
C THR A 180 29.24 -0.85 18.59
N PRO A 181 29.12 -1.54 19.74
CA PRO A 181 27.92 -2.27 20.16
C PRO A 181 26.64 -1.46 19.97
N PHE A 182 25.66 -2.03 19.28
CA PHE A 182 24.41 -1.36 18.94
C PHE A 182 23.18 -2.08 19.48
N PHE A 183 23.18 -3.42 19.48
CA PHE A 183 22.17 -4.20 20.18
C PHE A 183 22.73 -5.55 20.62
N THR A 184 22.07 -6.17 21.59
CA THR A 184 22.30 -7.57 21.98
C THR A 184 20.96 -8.28 22.18
N ILE A 185 20.84 -9.50 21.70
CA ILE A 185 19.66 -10.36 21.85
C ILE A 185 20.11 -11.70 22.42
N LEU A 186 19.45 -12.13 23.49
CA LEU A 186 19.72 -13.35 24.22
C LEU A 186 18.48 -14.24 24.17
N ALA A 187 18.66 -15.48 23.74
CA ALA A 187 17.58 -16.48 23.78
C ALA A 187 18.13 -17.89 23.97
N GLU A 188 17.31 -18.74 24.59
CA GLU A 188 17.67 -20.15 24.77
C GLU A 188 17.47 -20.98 23.51
N LYS A 189 16.50 -20.63 22.65
CA LYS A 189 16.20 -21.37 21.42
C LYS A 189 16.15 -20.40 20.25
N VAL A 190 16.96 -20.68 19.24
CA VAL A 190 17.03 -19.88 18.01
C VAL A 190 16.92 -20.78 16.79
N GLU A 191 16.05 -20.38 15.86
CA GLU A 191 15.88 -21.03 14.57
C GLU A 191 16.25 -20.05 13.47
N VAL A 192 17.04 -20.51 12.50
CA VAL A 192 17.39 -19.72 11.30
C VAL A 192 16.70 -20.33 10.10
N THR A 193 16.09 -19.51 9.26
CA THR A 193 15.45 -19.95 8.02
C THR A 193 16.48 -20.39 6.98
N LYS A 194 16.06 -21.19 6.00
CA LYS A 194 16.94 -21.71 4.94
C LYS A 194 17.57 -20.64 4.06
N ASP A 195 16.85 -19.55 3.86
CA ASP A 195 17.33 -18.38 3.14
C ASP A 195 18.23 -17.47 4.01
N ASN A 196 18.47 -17.83 5.28
CA ASN A 196 19.20 -17.03 6.28
C ASN A 196 18.64 -15.61 6.48
N ARG A 197 17.39 -15.37 6.05
CA ARG A 197 16.75 -14.06 6.17
C ARG A 197 16.22 -13.82 7.57
N TYR A 198 15.60 -14.82 8.17
CA TYR A 198 14.96 -14.67 9.47
C TYR A 198 15.70 -15.47 10.54
N VAL A 199 15.91 -14.81 11.67
CA VAL A 199 16.40 -15.43 12.90
C VAL A 199 15.27 -15.34 13.92
N ASN A 200 14.65 -16.48 14.21
CA ASN A 200 13.51 -16.59 15.12
C ASN A 200 14.02 -17.00 16.51
N PHE A 201 13.69 -16.19 17.51
CA PHE A 201 13.95 -16.42 18.92
C PHE A 201 12.67 -16.90 19.59
N LEU A 202 12.69 -18.13 20.10
CA LEU A 202 11.51 -18.78 20.66
C LEU A 202 11.59 -18.83 22.18
N LYS A 203 10.41 -18.91 22.81
CA LYS A 203 10.30 -19.18 24.25
C LYS A 203 10.86 -20.56 24.57
N GLY A 204 11.96 -20.59 25.31
CA GLY A 204 12.51 -21.80 25.92
C GLY A 204 11.96 -21.97 27.33
N ASN A 205 12.86 -22.27 28.26
CA ASN A 205 12.62 -22.07 29.69
C ASN A 205 12.68 -20.57 30.04
N GLY A 206 13.48 -19.80 29.31
CA GLY A 206 13.55 -18.34 29.37
C GLY A 206 12.82 -17.63 28.23
N LYS A 207 12.39 -16.38 28.48
CA LYS A 207 11.90 -15.45 27.46
C LYS A 207 13.08 -14.86 26.68
N PRO A 208 13.00 -14.76 25.34
CA PRO A 208 13.89 -13.89 24.57
C PRO A 208 13.93 -12.49 25.16
N HIS A 209 15.13 -11.96 25.32
CA HIS A 209 15.35 -10.61 25.86
C HIS A 209 16.58 -9.97 25.23
N GLY A 210 16.73 -8.68 25.41
CA GLY A 210 17.88 -7.98 24.86
C GLY A 210 17.99 -6.52 25.27
N GLU A 211 18.98 -5.87 24.69
CA GLU A 211 19.32 -4.48 24.94
C GLU A 211 19.51 -3.75 23.62
N PHE A 212 18.94 -2.55 23.51
CA PHE A 212 19.24 -1.58 22.47
C PHE A 212 20.11 -0.46 23.06
N TYR A 213 21.24 -0.15 22.41
CA TYR A 213 22.12 0.93 22.84
C TYR A 213 21.85 2.18 22.01
N ASN A 214 21.63 3.31 22.68
CA ASN A 214 21.48 4.59 21.99
C ASN A 214 22.87 5.13 21.62
N LEU A 215 23.16 5.22 20.33
CA LEU A 215 24.46 5.69 19.82
C LEU A 215 24.69 7.17 20.11
N LYS A 216 23.64 7.99 20.22
CA LYS A 216 23.80 9.41 20.56
C LYS A 216 24.39 9.56 21.97
N ASP A 217 23.99 8.69 22.88
CA ASP A 217 24.49 8.69 24.26
C ASP A 217 25.95 8.13 24.36
N TRP A 218 26.57 7.73 23.24
CA TRP A 218 27.99 7.37 23.16
C TRP A 218 28.89 8.55 22.79
N GLU A 219 28.35 9.59 22.14
CA GLU A 219 29.13 10.74 21.67
C GLU A 219 29.19 11.88 22.70
N GLU A 220 28.36 11.84 23.75
CA GLU A 220 28.26 12.89 24.77
C GLU A 220 28.70 12.39 26.16
N ASP A 221 30.02 12.31 26.38
CA ASP A 221 30.54 12.65 27.72
C ASP A 221 31.79 13.54 27.60
N PRO A 222 31.61 14.88 27.54
CA PRO A 222 32.73 15.83 27.56
C PRO A 222 33.46 15.88 28.92
N THR A 223 32.98 15.17 29.95
CA THR A 223 33.55 15.21 31.30
C THR A 223 34.53 14.07 31.61
N GLY A 224 34.76 13.15 30.69
CA GLY A 224 35.76 12.08 30.85
C GLY A 224 35.41 11.04 31.92
N ALA A 225 34.17 11.06 32.43
CA ALA A 225 33.62 9.92 33.16
C ALA A 225 33.31 8.80 32.16
N GLU A 226 33.43 7.54 32.58
CA GLU A 226 33.11 6.41 31.70
C GLU A 226 31.69 6.58 31.13
N PRO A 227 31.50 6.50 29.80
CA PRO A 227 30.19 6.71 29.19
C PRO A 227 29.21 5.70 29.78
N LYS A 228 28.28 6.18 30.61
CA LYS A 228 27.29 5.34 31.26
C LYS A 228 26.36 4.80 30.18
N ARG A 229 26.51 3.51 29.88
CA ARG A 229 25.72 2.79 28.87
C ARG A 229 24.24 2.96 29.16
N ARG A 230 23.55 3.83 28.41
CA ARG A 230 22.09 3.89 28.42
C ARG A 230 21.57 2.81 27.49
N ALA A 231 20.86 1.86 28.07
CA ALA A 231 20.31 0.72 27.36
C ALA A 231 18.80 0.67 27.58
N ILE A 232 18.07 0.45 26.49
CA ILE A 232 16.65 0.09 26.55
C ILE A 232 16.62 -1.44 26.59
N THR A 233 16.12 -1.99 27.68
CA THR A 233 15.98 -3.45 27.84
C THR A 233 14.61 -3.88 27.33
N TRP A 234 14.52 -5.08 26.76
CA TRP A 234 13.26 -5.64 26.29
C TRP A 234 13.17 -7.13 26.58
N GLU A 235 11.95 -7.63 26.74
CA GLU A 235 11.63 -9.05 26.85
C GLU A 235 10.33 -9.34 26.08
N SER A 236 10.22 -10.52 25.48
CA SER A 236 9.00 -10.99 24.83
C SER A 236 8.90 -12.52 24.88
N ASN A 237 7.75 -13.10 24.54
CA ASN A 237 7.63 -14.55 24.41
C ASN A 237 8.34 -15.05 23.14
N GLU A 238 8.24 -14.29 22.05
CA GLU A 238 8.84 -14.61 20.77
C GLU A 238 9.45 -13.35 20.14
N ALA A 239 10.52 -13.52 19.36
CA ALA A 239 11.05 -12.44 18.54
C ALA A 239 11.55 -12.98 17.19
N SER A 240 11.50 -12.17 16.14
CA SER A 240 12.01 -12.51 14.81
C SER A 240 12.82 -11.34 14.27
N TYR A 241 14.08 -11.59 13.94
CA TYR A 241 14.97 -10.60 13.33
C TYR A 241 15.12 -10.85 11.83
N ASP A 242 14.74 -9.87 11.01
CA ASP A 242 15.01 -9.86 9.56
C ASP A 242 16.42 -9.31 9.31
N THR A 243 17.32 -10.15 8.78
CA THR A 243 18.72 -9.79 8.54
C THR A 243 18.91 -8.82 7.36
N ILE A 244 17.93 -8.73 6.46
CA ILE A 244 17.96 -7.85 5.28
C ILE A 244 17.40 -6.48 5.66
N GLU A 245 16.19 -6.44 6.19
CA GLU A 245 15.52 -5.18 6.56
C GLU A 245 16.03 -4.64 7.91
N LYS A 246 16.71 -5.47 8.70
CA LYS A 246 17.25 -5.16 10.02
C LYS A 246 16.16 -4.71 11.00
N ASN A 247 15.01 -5.38 10.91
CA ASN A 247 13.87 -5.16 11.78
C ASN A 247 13.77 -6.32 12.77
N LEU A 248 13.52 -6.02 14.04
CA LEU A 248 13.18 -7.00 15.07
C LEU A 248 11.69 -6.90 15.38
N VAL A 249 10.96 -7.97 15.15
CA VAL A 249 9.54 -8.07 15.53
C VAL A 249 9.45 -8.88 16.81
N MET A 250 8.96 -8.28 17.89
CA MET A 250 8.76 -8.88 19.20
C MET A 250 7.26 -9.16 19.38
N ARG A 251 6.91 -10.36 19.87
CA ARG A 251 5.51 -10.79 20.03
C ARG A 251 5.27 -11.50 21.36
N GLY A 252 4.05 -11.35 21.85
CA GLY A 252 3.52 -12.00 23.03
C GLY A 252 4.12 -11.43 24.32
N GLU A 253 3.33 -10.63 25.04
CA GLU A 253 3.74 -9.98 26.29
C GLU A 253 5.09 -9.26 26.18
N VAL A 254 5.17 -8.34 25.22
CA VAL A 254 6.37 -7.51 25.04
C VAL A 254 6.42 -6.52 26.19
N ARG A 255 7.55 -6.49 26.91
CA ARG A 255 7.85 -5.48 27.91
C ARG A 255 9.18 -4.82 27.57
N ILE A 256 9.17 -3.49 27.52
CA ILE A 256 10.35 -2.66 27.29
C ILE A 256 10.56 -1.78 28.52
N LYS A 257 11.79 -1.68 29.01
CA LYS A 257 12.17 -0.79 30.11
C LYS A 257 13.28 0.16 29.68
N THR A 258 13.07 1.45 29.93
CA THR A 258 14.07 2.49 29.69
C THR A 258 15.05 2.59 30.87
N ASP A 259 16.18 3.25 30.64
CA ASP A 259 17.16 3.59 31.67
C ASP A 259 16.58 4.52 32.75
N ALA A 260 15.61 5.36 32.38
CA ALA A 260 14.86 6.23 33.29
C ALA A 260 13.88 5.47 34.19
N GLY A 261 13.59 4.19 33.90
CA GLY A 261 12.63 3.37 34.64
C GLY A 261 11.21 3.37 34.06
N ASP A 262 11.00 3.95 32.88
CA ASP A 262 9.72 3.84 32.17
C ASP A 262 9.52 2.40 31.68
N THR A 263 8.29 1.91 31.72
CA THR A 263 7.91 0.57 31.25
C THR A 263 6.85 0.67 30.17
N ILE A 264 7.06 0.02 29.04
CA ILE A 264 6.11 -0.09 27.93
C ILE A 264 5.70 -1.56 27.81
N GLU A 265 4.40 -1.85 27.85
CA GLU A 265 3.85 -3.20 27.73
C GLU A 265 2.87 -3.27 26.55
N THR A 266 3.03 -4.27 25.68
CA THR A 266 2.20 -4.44 24.49
C THR A 266 2.20 -5.90 23.99
N GLU A 267 1.32 -6.23 23.05
CA GLU A 267 1.28 -7.58 22.46
C GLU A 267 2.32 -7.76 21.35
N GLU A 268 2.57 -6.72 20.57
CA GLU A 268 3.55 -6.70 19.49
C GLU A 268 4.32 -5.38 19.48
N MET A 269 5.63 -5.45 19.28
CA MET A 269 6.48 -4.28 19.06
C MET A 269 7.47 -4.57 17.93
N ILE A 270 7.67 -3.60 17.05
CA ILE A 270 8.62 -3.68 15.94
C ILE A 270 9.70 -2.65 16.18
N TRP A 271 10.94 -3.10 16.28
CA TRP A 271 12.12 -2.24 16.28
C TRP A 271 12.73 -2.18 14.88
N SER A 272 12.97 -0.99 14.36
CA SER A 272 13.71 -0.81 13.11
C SER A 272 15.09 -0.23 13.37
N GLN A 273 16.15 -0.98 13.04
CA GLN A 273 17.52 -0.51 13.16
C GLN A 273 17.80 0.71 12.26
N SER A 274 17.20 0.74 11.07
CA SER A 274 17.47 1.81 10.08
C SER A 274 16.87 3.15 10.49
N GLN A 275 15.69 3.11 11.12
CA GLN A 275 14.95 4.29 11.54
C GLN A 275 15.21 4.64 13.01
N GLU A 276 15.77 3.72 13.79
CA GLU A 276 15.95 3.86 15.25
C GLU A 276 14.60 4.16 15.93
N THR A 277 13.58 3.36 15.56
CA THR A 277 12.20 3.50 16.04
C THR A 277 11.66 2.19 16.62
N LEU A 278 10.77 2.32 17.60
CA LEU A 278 9.93 1.26 18.14
C LEU A 278 8.47 1.57 17.77
N ILE A 279 7.78 0.62 17.15
CA ILE A 279 6.40 0.79 16.68
C ILE A 279 5.54 -0.34 17.23
N SER A 280 4.45 -0.01 17.89
CA SER A 280 3.37 -0.94 18.21
C SER A 280 2.10 -0.53 17.48
N ASN A 281 1.49 -1.49 16.80
CA ASN A 281 0.15 -1.36 16.21
C ASN A 281 -0.94 -1.97 17.09
N THR A 282 -0.59 -2.36 18.32
CA THR A 282 -1.50 -3.01 19.27
C THR A 282 -1.62 -2.16 20.53
N ARG A 283 -2.65 -2.46 21.33
CA ARG A 283 -2.88 -1.73 22.57
C ARG A 283 -1.62 -1.76 23.43
N THR A 284 -1.18 -0.57 23.83
CA THR A 284 0.09 -0.37 24.52
C THR A 284 -0.17 0.39 25.81
N LYS A 285 0.36 -0.13 26.91
CA LYS A 285 0.36 0.50 28.22
C LYS A 285 1.74 1.06 28.48
N ILE A 286 1.82 2.29 28.97
CA ILE A 286 3.08 2.95 29.30
C ILE A 286 2.97 3.44 30.73
N HIS A 287 3.90 3.01 31.56
CA HIS A 287 4.10 3.50 32.91
C HIS A 287 5.37 4.33 32.92
N THR A 288 5.26 5.63 33.15
CA THR A 288 6.43 6.48 33.25
C THR A 288 7.01 6.44 34.66
N HIS A 289 8.29 6.77 34.79
CA HIS A 289 8.96 6.96 36.07
C HIS A 289 8.38 8.09 36.93
N GLN A 290 7.46 8.90 36.36
CA GLN A 290 6.78 10.00 37.04
C GLN A 290 5.37 9.64 37.51
N ASP A 291 5.08 8.35 37.73
CA ASP A 291 3.75 7.83 38.07
C ASP A 291 2.66 8.24 37.06
N THR A 292 3.00 8.48 35.80
CA THR A 292 2.01 8.70 34.74
C THR A 292 1.71 7.39 34.04
N TYR A 293 0.43 7.09 33.88
CA TYR A 293 -0.05 5.96 33.11
C TYR A 293 -0.65 6.44 31.80
N LEU A 294 -0.14 5.92 30.68
CA LEU A 294 -0.63 6.19 29.34
C LEU A 294 -1.13 4.88 28.73
N ASN A 295 -2.20 4.95 27.94
CA ASN A 295 -2.73 3.82 27.19
C ASN A 295 -3.12 4.29 25.80
N SER A 296 -2.69 3.57 24.77
CA SER A 296 -2.96 3.94 23.37
C SER A 296 -3.14 2.69 22.51
N ASN A 297 -3.85 2.83 21.38
CA ASN A 297 -4.01 1.75 20.40
C ASN A 297 -2.77 1.54 19.54
N LYS A 298 -2.02 2.62 19.28
CA LYS A 298 -0.74 2.57 18.58
C LYS A 298 0.26 3.49 19.27
N VAL A 299 1.52 3.08 19.19
CA VAL A 299 2.63 3.82 19.78
C VAL A 299 3.79 3.81 18.80
N LYS A 300 4.42 4.97 18.62
CA LYS A 300 5.70 5.10 17.94
C LYS A 300 6.66 5.83 18.86
N VAL A 301 7.78 5.20 19.17
CA VAL A 301 8.89 5.78 19.94
C VAL A 301 10.05 5.99 18.99
N GLU A 302 10.55 7.21 18.89
CA GLU A 302 11.78 7.49 18.16
C GLU A 302 12.92 7.60 19.16
N THR A 303 13.79 6.59 19.20
CA THR A 303 14.80 6.49 20.28
C THR A 303 15.86 7.58 20.16
N ARG A 304 16.12 8.07 18.93
CA ARG A 304 17.12 9.12 18.66
C ARG A 304 16.67 10.51 19.11
N SER A 305 15.43 10.88 18.81
CA SER A 305 14.83 12.18 19.16
C SER A 305 14.20 12.17 20.56
N LYS A 306 14.10 11.00 21.20
CA LYS A 306 13.44 10.81 22.51
C LYS A 306 11.97 11.26 22.48
N SER A 307 11.30 11.10 21.33
CA SER A 307 9.90 11.45 21.15
C SER A 307 9.01 10.21 21.23
N LEU A 308 7.80 10.41 21.76
CA LEU A 308 6.75 9.41 21.91
C LEU A 308 5.50 9.93 21.21
N PHE A 309 4.99 9.18 20.25
CA PHE A 309 3.75 9.45 19.55
C PHE A 309 2.72 8.40 19.91
N LEU A 310 1.53 8.83 20.27
CA LEU A 310 0.38 7.99 20.62
C LEU A 310 -0.72 8.26 19.59
N GLU A 311 -1.24 7.21 18.95
CA GLU A 311 -2.33 7.35 17.97
C GLU A 311 -3.55 6.49 18.32
N GLY A 312 -4.72 6.99 17.93
CA GLY A 312 -6.01 6.33 18.16
C GLY A 312 -6.65 6.78 19.48
N GLN A 313 -7.23 5.84 20.22
CA GLN A 313 -7.82 6.16 21.52
C GLN A 313 -6.70 6.26 22.56
N VAL A 314 -6.44 7.48 23.03
CA VAL A 314 -5.43 7.77 24.04
C VAL A 314 -6.11 8.02 25.39
N PHE A 315 -5.63 7.32 26.42
CA PHE A 315 -6.03 7.54 27.80
C PHE A 315 -4.79 7.89 28.62
N ILE A 316 -4.90 8.94 29.43
CA ILE A 316 -3.81 9.47 30.25
C ILE A 316 -4.34 9.61 31.67
N ASP A 317 -3.68 8.95 32.62
CA ASP A 317 -3.91 9.08 34.05
C ASP A 317 -2.62 9.57 34.70
N MET A 318 -2.68 10.74 35.34
CA MET A 318 -1.54 11.36 35.98
C MET A 318 -1.97 12.02 37.29
N LYS A 319 -1.08 11.99 38.29
CA LYS A 319 -1.25 12.79 39.49
C LYS A 319 -1.04 14.25 39.14
N ILE A 320 -2.11 15.04 39.14
CA ILE A 320 -2.04 16.49 39.02
C ILE A 320 -1.61 17.04 40.39
N GLY A 321 -0.31 17.34 40.52
CA GLY A 321 0.17 18.29 41.53
C GLY A 321 -0.05 19.72 41.03
N GLU A 322 -0.08 20.70 41.95
CA GLU A 322 -0.52 22.09 41.68
C GLU A 322 0.28 22.86 40.60
N ASP A 323 1.43 22.36 40.13
CA ASP A 323 2.38 23.13 39.31
C ASP A 323 2.70 22.58 37.90
N ARG A 324 1.89 21.71 37.30
CA ARG A 324 2.18 21.19 35.93
C ARG A 324 1.21 21.71 34.87
N ILE A 325 1.74 22.52 33.96
CA ILE A 325 1.08 22.94 32.71
C ILE A 325 1.31 21.85 31.66
N ILE A 326 0.22 21.31 31.10
CA ILE A 326 0.26 20.32 30.02
C ILE A 326 -0.20 21.03 28.75
N ASP A 327 0.68 21.17 27.76
CA ASP A 327 0.29 21.56 26.40
C ASP A 327 -0.10 20.31 25.61
N VAL A 328 -1.31 20.31 25.06
CA VAL A 328 -1.80 19.28 24.14
C VAL A 328 -2.01 19.96 22.79
N GLU A 329 -1.18 19.62 21.79
CA GLU A 329 -1.42 20.00 20.41
C GLU A 329 -2.36 18.98 19.74
N GLU A 330 -3.50 19.45 19.23
CA GLU A 330 -4.36 18.67 18.32
C GLU A 330 -3.73 18.67 16.91
N PHE A 331 -3.60 17.48 16.32
CA PHE A 331 -3.16 17.29 14.92
C PHE A 331 -4.34 17.05 13.98
#